data_AF-A0A534BDU9-F1
#
_entry.id   AF-A0A534BDU9-F1
#
_cell.length_a   1.000
_cell.length_b   1.000
_cell.length_c   1.000
_cell.angle_alpha   90.00
_cell.angle_beta   90.00
_cell.angle_gamma   90.00
#
_symmetry.space_group_name_H-M   'P 1'
#
loop_
_entity.id
_entity.type
_entity.pdbx_description
1 polymer ?
#
loop_
_entity_poly.entity_id
_entity_poly.type
_entity_poly.pdbx_seq_one_letter_code
_entity_poly.pdbx_strand_id
1 'polypeptide(L)'
;MFVAGAYITISGGAGAVTGFAPDVTLPWDLRYGVANSPDEVRERVRALAGQRVDLIKMLATGAVLTHNSNPWAREATPQELSAGVEEAANFGLRVAVHAHGAEGIKAAIRAGAASIEHGTLMDDEGRMLMKQHGTF
;
A
#
# COMPACT_ATOMS: atom_id res chain seq x y z
N MET A 1 8.93 7.33 17.55
CA MET A 1 8.47 7.71 16.19
C MET A 1 8.65 6.48 15.33
N PHE A 2 7.61 6.08 14.59
CA PHE A 2 7.66 4.92 13.69
C PHE A 2 7.97 5.40 12.26
N VAL A 3 8.82 4.68 11.54
CA VAL A 3 9.30 5.02 10.18
C VAL A 3 9.00 3.87 9.22
N ALA A 4 8.38 4.17 8.09
CA ALA A 4 8.04 3.16 7.07
C ALA A 4 9.04 3.07 5.90
N GLY A 5 9.95 4.03 5.79
CA GLY A 5 10.76 4.20 4.57
C GLY A 5 9.89 4.62 3.38
N ALA A 6 10.20 4.11 2.19
CA ALA A 6 9.35 4.30 1.02
C ALA A 6 8.08 3.45 1.12
N TYR A 7 6.97 3.94 0.55
CA TYR A 7 5.74 3.18 0.45
C TYR A 7 5.67 2.37 -0.84
N ILE A 8 5.01 1.21 -0.80
CA ILE A 8 4.86 0.30 -1.95
C ILE A 8 3.57 0.62 -2.71
N THR A 9 3.71 0.91 -4.00
CA THR A 9 2.61 1.28 -4.91
C THR A 9 2.83 0.72 -6.31
N ILE A 10 1.79 0.68 -7.15
CA ILE A 10 1.91 0.31 -8.56
C ILE A 10 2.48 1.48 -9.39
N SER A 11 2.89 1.20 -10.62
CA SER A 11 3.33 2.25 -11.55
C SER A 11 2.22 3.27 -11.79
N GLY A 12 2.47 4.53 -11.42
CA GLY A 12 1.50 5.61 -11.56
C GLY A 12 0.34 5.58 -10.56
N GLY A 13 0.36 4.66 -9.59
CA GLY A 13 -0.66 4.58 -8.55
C GLY A 13 -0.53 5.66 -7.50
N ALA A 14 -1.33 5.55 -6.44
CA ALA A 14 -1.31 6.43 -5.30
C ALA A 14 0.12 6.63 -4.78
N GLY A 15 0.40 7.84 -4.27
CA GLY A 15 1.73 8.23 -3.82
C GLY A 15 2.79 8.31 -4.93
N ALA A 16 2.58 7.76 -6.13
CA ALA A 16 3.53 7.96 -7.21
C ALA A 16 3.56 9.44 -7.61
N VAL A 17 4.74 9.93 -7.95
CA VAL A 17 4.94 11.26 -8.50
C VAL A 17 4.56 11.19 -9.98
N THR A 18 3.36 11.67 -10.33
CA THR A 18 2.78 11.61 -11.68
C THR A 18 2.55 13.01 -12.26
N GLY A 19 2.08 13.09 -13.50
CA GLY A 19 1.73 14.36 -14.16
C GLY A 19 2.86 15.05 -14.93
N PHE A 20 4.02 14.40 -15.05
CA PHE A 20 5.13 14.86 -15.90
C PHE A 20 4.95 14.41 -17.35
N ALA A 21 5.65 15.07 -18.27
CA ALA A 21 5.68 14.67 -19.68
C ALA A 21 6.32 13.28 -19.84
N PRO A 22 5.94 12.49 -20.87
CA PRO A 22 6.41 11.10 -21.02
C PRO A 22 7.93 10.92 -21.16
N ASP A 23 8.65 11.97 -21.57
CA ASP A 23 10.10 12.01 -21.73
C ASP A 23 10.85 12.39 -20.43
N VAL A 24 10.13 12.77 -19.38
CA VAL A 24 10.71 13.06 -18.06
C VAL A 24 10.93 11.76 -17.30
N THR A 25 12.20 11.45 -17.02
CA THR A 25 12.56 10.35 -16.11
C THR A 25 12.79 10.89 -14.71
N LEU A 26 11.98 10.42 -13.75
CA LEU A 26 12.15 10.77 -12.35
C LEU A 26 13.38 10.08 -11.74
N PRO A 27 14.05 10.74 -10.78
CA PRO A 27 15.06 10.12 -9.92
C PRO A 27 14.59 8.78 -9.34
N TRP A 28 15.52 7.84 -9.18
CA TRP A 28 15.21 6.46 -8.80
C TRP A 28 14.58 6.33 -7.40
N ASP A 29 14.95 7.23 -6.50
CA ASP A 29 14.49 7.29 -5.12
C ASP A 29 13.02 7.71 -5.03
N LEU A 30 12.55 8.58 -5.93
CA LEU A 30 11.12 8.96 -6.03
C LEU A 30 10.21 7.84 -6.55
N ARG A 31 10.79 6.75 -7.05
CA ARG A 31 10.07 5.56 -7.55
C ARG A 31 10.52 4.28 -6.85
N TYR A 32 11.20 4.39 -5.70
CA TYR A 32 11.81 3.26 -5.02
C TYR A 32 10.81 2.20 -4.57
N GLY A 33 9.58 2.59 -4.25
CA GLY A 33 8.53 1.66 -3.83
C GLY A 33 7.65 1.12 -4.95
N VAL A 34 7.95 1.42 -6.22
CA VAL A 34 7.14 0.92 -7.34
C VAL A 34 7.31 -0.60 -7.48
N ALA A 35 6.19 -1.31 -7.48
CA ALA A 35 6.08 -2.76 -7.68
C ALA A 35 4.75 -3.08 -8.38
N ASN A 36 4.79 -3.94 -9.41
CA ASN A 36 3.63 -4.30 -10.26
C ASN A 36 3.38 -5.81 -10.29
N SER A 37 3.92 -6.53 -9.31
CA SER A 37 3.66 -7.95 -9.12
C SER A 37 3.87 -8.35 -7.66
N PRO A 38 3.29 -9.48 -7.20
CA PRO A 38 3.54 -10.01 -5.86
C PRO A 38 5.03 -10.24 -5.55
N ASP A 39 5.82 -10.67 -6.53
CA ASP A 39 7.26 -10.88 -6.35
C ASP A 39 8.01 -9.56 -6.19
N GLU A 40 7.70 -8.56 -7.02
CA GLU A 40 8.27 -7.21 -6.86
C GLU A 40 7.90 -6.61 -5.50
N VAL A 41 6.66 -6.83 -5.01
CA VAL A 41 6.25 -6.38 -3.67
C VAL A 41 7.12 -7.02 -2.60
N ARG A 42 7.36 -8.35 -2.66
CA ARG A 42 8.25 -9.04 -1.71
C ARG A 42 9.67 -8.48 -1.75
N GLU A 43 10.21 -8.24 -2.93
CA GLU A 43 11.54 -7.64 -3.08
C GLU A 43 11.62 -6.26 -2.41
N ARG A 44 10.59 -5.40 -2.59
CA ARG A 44 10.54 -4.09 -1.93
C ARG A 44 10.44 -4.22 -0.41
N VAL A 45 9.62 -5.14 0.10
CA VAL A 45 9.53 -5.40 1.54
C VAL A 45 10.88 -5.82 2.12
N ARG A 46 11.59 -6.77 1.48
CA ARG A 46 12.93 -7.20 1.92
C ARG A 46 13.93 -6.05 1.94
N ALA A 47 13.91 -5.23 0.90
CA ALA A 47 14.81 -4.09 0.80
C ALA A 47 14.54 -3.05 1.91
N LEU A 48 13.27 -2.73 2.18
CA LEU A 48 12.86 -1.84 3.26
C LEU A 48 13.17 -2.42 4.65
N ALA A 49 12.92 -3.71 4.87
CA ALA A 49 13.28 -4.39 6.11
C ALA A 49 14.80 -4.33 6.37
N GLY A 50 15.62 -4.47 5.33
CA GLY A 50 17.08 -4.29 5.41
C GLY A 50 17.51 -2.88 5.82
N GLN A 51 16.67 -1.87 5.59
CA GLN A 51 16.87 -0.49 6.05
C GLN A 51 16.41 -0.26 7.50
N ARG A 52 15.92 -1.29 8.20
CA ARG A 52 15.46 -1.25 9.60
C ARG A 52 14.29 -0.28 9.81
N VAL A 53 13.34 -0.27 8.88
CA VAL A 53 12.05 0.40 9.06
C VAL A 53 11.25 -0.26 10.19
N ASP A 54 10.34 0.48 10.81
CA ASP A 54 9.50 -0.04 11.90
C ASP A 54 8.19 -0.68 11.39
N LEU A 55 7.79 -0.38 10.15
CA LEU A 55 6.62 -0.94 9.47
C LEU A 55 6.74 -0.83 7.95
N ILE A 56 5.86 -1.51 7.23
CA ILE A 56 5.70 -1.36 5.78
C ILE A 56 4.46 -0.50 5.51
N LYS A 57 4.56 0.38 4.51
CA LYS A 57 3.43 1.15 4.00
C LYS A 57 3.06 0.67 2.59
N MET A 58 1.81 0.26 2.38
CA MET A 58 1.28 -0.11 1.06
C MET A 58 0.09 0.76 0.67
N LEU A 59 -0.25 0.75 -0.62
CA LEU A 59 -1.35 1.52 -1.18
C LEU A 59 -2.30 0.61 -1.95
N ALA A 60 -3.55 0.51 -1.47
CA ALA A 60 -4.55 -0.38 -2.05
C ALA A 60 -5.49 0.33 -3.03
N THR A 61 -5.67 1.63 -2.88
CA THR A 61 -6.53 2.46 -3.75
C THR A 61 -5.74 3.63 -4.29
N GLY A 62 -6.35 4.32 -5.26
CA GLY A 62 -5.90 5.65 -5.64
C GLY A 62 -5.90 6.66 -4.49
N ALA A 63 -5.26 7.80 -4.72
CA ALA A 63 -5.10 8.87 -3.74
C ALA A 63 -5.59 10.22 -4.27
N VAL A 64 -6.08 11.06 -3.35
CA VAL A 64 -6.65 12.39 -3.68
C VAL A 64 -5.61 13.33 -4.28
N LEU A 65 -4.34 13.21 -3.86
CA LEU A 65 -3.27 14.12 -4.26
C LEU A 65 -2.38 13.59 -5.39
N THR A 66 -2.62 12.36 -5.86
CA THR A 66 -1.89 11.82 -7.02
C THR A 66 -2.59 12.26 -8.29
N HIS A 67 -1.84 12.88 -9.21
CA HIS A 67 -2.39 13.34 -10.48
C HIS A 67 -2.91 12.14 -11.29
N ASN A 68 -4.12 12.27 -11.85
CA ASN A 68 -4.84 11.22 -12.59
C ASN A 68 -5.12 9.92 -11.80
N SER A 69 -5.08 9.95 -10.47
CA SER A 69 -5.48 8.81 -9.64
C SER A 69 -6.96 8.91 -9.25
N ASN A 70 -7.59 7.75 -9.06
CA ASN A 70 -8.99 7.64 -8.64
C ASN A 70 -9.05 7.03 -7.22
N PRO A 71 -9.29 7.84 -6.17
CA PRO A 71 -9.42 7.36 -4.78
C PRO A 71 -10.41 6.22 -4.55
N TRP A 72 -11.39 6.07 -5.43
CA TRP A 72 -12.42 5.03 -5.34
C TRP A 72 -11.96 3.72 -5.97
N ALA A 73 -11.01 3.77 -6.90
CA ALA A 73 -10.52 2.60 -7.60
C ALA A 73 -9.50 1.84 -6.76
N ARG A 74 -9.61 0.51 -6.79
CA ARG A 74 -8.56 -0.38 -6.27
C ARG A 74 -7.39 -0.37 -7.26
N GLU A 75 -6.19 -0.17 -6.75
CA GLU A 75 -4.95 -0.09 -7.54
C GLU A 75 -4.03 -1.29 -7.27
N ALA A 76 -4.02 -1.85 -6.06
CA ALA A 76 -3.30 -3.11 -5.77
C ALA A 76 -4.22 -4.33 -5.83
N THR A 77 -3.73 -5.41 -6.42
CA THR A 77 -4.43 -6.70 -6.41
C THR A 77 -4.41 -7.33 -5.01
N PRO A 78 -5.37 -8.21 -4.68
CA PRO A 78 -5.33 -8.98 -3.44
C PRO A 78 -4.02 -9.77 -3.26
N GLN A 79 -3.47 -10.31 -4.36
CA GLN A 79 -2.22 -11.07 -4.34
C GLN A 79 -1.01 -10.20 -3.99
N GLU A 80 -0.94 -8.97 -4.51
CA GLU A 80 0.11 -8.01 -4.16
C GLU A 80 0.01 -7.58 -2.69
N LEU A 81 -1.21 -7.30 -2.19
CA LEU A 81 -1.43 -6.96 -0.79
C LEU A 81 -1.03 -8.11 0.15
N SER A 82 -1.48 -9.34 -0.13
CA SER A 82 -1.11 -10.52 0.65
C SER A 82 0.40 -10.75 0.63
N ALA A 83 1.06 -10.63 -0.53
CA ALA A 83 2.50 -10.80 -0.64
C ALA A 83 3.28 -9.80 0.24
N GLY A 84 2.82 -8.56 0.31
CA GLY A 84 3.44 -7.54 1.17
C GLY A 84 3.24 -7.83 2.66
N VAL A 85 2.05 -8.26 3.07
CA VAL A 85 1.76 -8.62 4.47
C VAL A 85 2.53 -9.86 4.90
N GLU A 86 2.52 -10.92 4.10
CA GLU A 86 3.23 -12.18 4.38
C GLU A 86 4.73 -11.96 4.51
N GLU A 87 5.33 -11.22 3.57
CA GLU A 87 6.77 -10.95 3.62
C GLU A 87 7.13 -10.02 4.78
N ALA A 88 6.30 -9.01 5.09
CA ALA A 88 6.53 -8.14 6.24
C ALA A 88 6.52 -8.93 7.55
N ALA A 89 5.60 -9.90 7.68
CA ALA A 89 5.51 -10.77 8.85
C ALA A 89 6.78 -11.62 9.06
N ASN A 90 7.46 -12.05 7.99
CA ASN A 90 8.75 -12.77 8.09
C ASN A 90 9.85 -11.94 8.77
N PHE A 91 9.75 -10.61 8.71
CA PHE A 91 10.66 -9.68 9.38
C PHE A 91 10.08 -9.12 10.69
N GLY A 92 8.94 -9.62 11.16
CA GLY A 92 8.25 -9.11 12.35
C GLY A 92 7.67 -7.70 12.16
N LEU A 93 7.48 -7.26 10.92
CA LEU A 93 6.94 -5.94 10.59
C LEU A 93 5.44 -6.01 10.37
N ARG A 94 4.75 -4.92 10.72
CA ARG A 94 3.33 -4.71 10.44
C ARG A 94 3.16 -3.91 9.15
N VAL A 95 1.98 -4.02 8.53
CA VAL A 95 1.66 -3.27 7.30
C VAL A 95 0.53 -2.29 7.54
N ALA A 96 0.79 -1.00 7.30
CA ALA A 96 -0.23 0.03 7.20
C ALA A 96 -0.64 0.19 5.72
N VAL A 97 -1.93 0.31 5.43
CA VAL A 97 -2.41 0.36 4.04
C VAL A 97 -3.24 1.62 3.78
N HIS A 98 -2.85 2.40 2.77
CA HIS A 98 -3.66 3.53 2.30
C HIS A 98 -4.85 2.98 1.52
N ALA A 99 -6.07 3.32 1.95
CA ALA A 99 -7.28 2.94 1.23
C ALA A 99 -8.44 3.94 1.49
N HIS A 100 -8.99 4.49 0.42
CA HIS A 100 -10.22 5.30 0.48
C HIS A 100 -11.45 4.48 0.09
N GLY A 101 -11.44 3.86 -1.10
CA GLY A 101 -12.55 3.05 -1.63
C GLY A 101 -12.82 1.75 -0.83
N ALA A 102 -14.10 1.43 -0.63
CA ALA A 102 -14.56 0.30 0.19
C ALA A 102 -13.95 -1.06 -0.23
N GLU A 103 -13.87 -1.35 -1.53
CA GLU A 103 -13.30 -2.62 -2.01
C GLU A 103 -11.80 -2.74 -1.73
N GLY A 104 -11.06 -1.63 -1.82
CA GLY A 104 -9.64 -1.60 -1.45
C GLY A 104 -9.43 -1.77 0.05
N ILE A 105 -10.28 -1.13 0.87
CA ILE A 105 -10.29 -1.30 2.32
C ILE A 105 -10.50 -2.77 2.70
N LYS A 106 -11.56 -3.39 2.18
CA LYS A 106 -11.89 -4.79 2.48
C LYS A 106 -10.80 -5.75 1.99
N ALA A 107 -10.21 -5.50 0.82
CA ALA A 107 -9.08 -6.29 0.33
C ALA A 107 -7.85 -6.18 1.25
N ALA A 108 -7.51 -4.98 1.71
CA ALA A 108 -6.40 -4.75 2.62
C ALA A 108 -6.60 -5.44 3.98
N ILE A 109 -7.81 -5.36 4.56
CA ILE A 109 -8.13 -6.04 5.82
C ILE A 109 -7.97 -7.56 5.66
N ARG A 110 -8.55 -8.14 4.58
CA ARG A 110 -8.46 -9.59 4.30
C ARG A 110 -7.02 -10.05 4.07
N ALA A 111 -6.18 -9.20 3.50
CA ALA A 111 -4.75 -9.48 3.32
C ALA A 111 -3.97 -9.49 4.65
N GLY A 112 -4.55 -8.96 5.74
CA GLY A 112 -3.91 -8.88 7.06
C GLY A 112 -3.26 -7.54 7.36
N ALA A 113 -3.75 -6.45 6.76
CA ALA A 113 -3.32 -5.10 7.13
C ALA A 113 -3.49 -4.86 8.64
N ALA A 114 -2.45 -4.30 9.26
CA ALA A 114 -2.48 -3.92 10.67
C ALA A 114 -3.28 -2.62 10.87
N SER A 115 -3.21 -1.69 9.92
CA SER A 115 -4.04 -0.49 9.92
C SER A 115 -4.52 -0.09 8.52
N ILE A 116 -5.68 0.55 8.48
CA ILE A 116 -6.22 1.23 7.29
C ILE A 116 -6.09 2.74 7.47
N GLU A 117 -5.28 3.36 6.62
CA GLU A 117 -5.15 4.81 6.61
C GLU A 117 -6.28 5.44 5.77
N HIS A 118 -6.83 6.54 6.29
CA HIS A 118 -7.98 7.30 5.79
C HIS A 118 -9.35 6.64 5.98
N GLY A 119 -9.57 5.45 5.43
CA GLY A 119 -10.84 4.70 5.58
C GLY A 119 -12.09 5.47 5.13
N THR A 120 -11.94 6.45 4.21
CA THR A 120 -12.94 7.51 3.98
C THR A 120 -14.30 6.99 3.52
N LEU A 121 -14.33 5.91 2.72
CA LEU A 121 -15.56 5.36 2.15
C LEU A 121 -15.88 3.97 2.69
N MET A 122 -15.46 3.68 3.92
CA MET A 122 -15.70 2.38 4.55
C MET A 122 -17.20 2.09 4.72
N ASP A 123 -17.64 0.92 4.25
CA ASP A 123 -19.00 0.41 4.43
C ASP A 123 -19.14 -0.42 5.73
N ASP A 124 -20.35 -0.90 6.02
CA ASP A 124 -20.61 -1.72 7.22
C ASP A 124 -19.82 -3.03 7.21
N GLU A 125 -19.66 -3.64 6.04
CA GLU A 125 -18.86 -4.86 5.87
C GLU A 125 -17.38 -4.59 6.25
N GLY A 126 -16.81 -3.48 5.79
CA GLY A 126 -15.46 -3.05 6.15
C GLY A 126 -15.28 -2.86 7.66
N ARG A 127 -16.25 -2.20 8.32
CA ARG A 127 -16.23 -2.03 9.79
C ARG A 127 -16.26 -3.37 10.54
N MET A 128 -17.10 -4.29 10.09
CA MET A 128 -17.18 -5.64 10.66
C MET A 128 -15.86 -6.41 10.48
N LEU A 129 -15.27 -6.33 9.29
CA LEU A 129 -13.99 -6.97 8.99
C LEU A 129 -12.85 -6.40 9.84
N MET A 130 -12.74 -5.08 10.02
CA MET A 130 -11.72 -4.50 10.90
C MET A 130 -11.79 -5.08 12.31
N LYS A 131 -13.01 -5.13 12.88
CA LYS A 131 -13.23 -5.69 14.22
C LYS A 131 -12.88 -7.19 14.27
N GLN A 132 -13.24 -7.95 13.25
CA GLN A 132 -12.97 -9.39 13.18
C GLN A 132 -11.46 -9.70 13.09
N HIS A 133 -10.73 -8.90 12.33
CA HIS A 133 -9.31 -9.13 12.05
C HIS A 133 -8.37 -8.38 13.01
N GLY A 134 -8.90 -7.51 13.88
CA GLY A 134 -8.08 -6.66 14.75
C GLY A 134 -7.29 -5.61 13.98
N THR A 135 -7.80 -5.16 12.84
CA THR A 135 -7.22 -4.07 12.04
C THR A 135 -7.63 -2.73 12.65
N PHE A 136 -6.68 -1.81 12.74
CA PHE A 136 -6.85 -0.46 13.31
C PHE A 136 -7.20 0.60 12.28
#